data_AF-A0A7K9WE75-F1
#
_entry.id   AF-A0A7K9WE75-F1
#
_cell.length_a   1.000
_cell.length_b   1.000
_cell.length_c   1.000
_cell.angle_alpha   90.00
_cell.angle_beta   90.00
_cell.angle_gamma   90.00
#
_symmetry.space_group_name_H-M   'P 1'
#
loop_
_entity.id
_entity.type
_entity.pdbx_description
1 polymer ?
#
loop_
_entity_poly.entity_id
_entity_poly.type
_entity_poly.pdbx_seq_one_letter_code
_entity_poly.pdbx_strand_id
1 'polypeptide(L)'
;QIYNSELENEFGNFEDWLCVFPLHRGKANEDEDGNEDEHYVGKYKGSFYVYPTDEAGTEPRVSRGIPRNRPIKVLVRVYIVKATNLSPADPNGKADPYVVVTVGQQQKDTKERYIPKQLNPVFGEVVELTVSFPMESELTVAVFDHDLVGSDDLIGETKIDLENRFYSKHRANCGVAAQYDL
;
A
#
# COMPACT_ATOMS: atom_id res chain seq x y z
N GLN A 1 -11.01 14.59 -5.65
CA GLN A 1 -11.24 14.74 -4.20
C GLN A 1 -9.99 14.25 -3.48
N ILE A 2 -9.50 15.00 -2.48
CA ILE A 2 -8.38 14.58 -1.61
C ILE A 2 -9.01 14.09 -0.30
N TYR A 3 -8.61 12.91 0.16
CA TYR A 3 -9.09 12.35 1.42
C TYR A 3 -8.14 12.75 2.55
N ASN A 4 -8.70 13.10 3.70
CA ASN A 4 -7.93 13.53 4.88
C ASN A 4 -7.55 12.36 5.79
N SER A 5 -7.84 11.12 5.37
CA SER A 5 -7.52 9.90 6.09
C SER A 5 -7.23 8.78 5.09
N GLU A 6 -6.68 7.69 5.61
CA GLU A 6 -6.64 6.40 4.94
C GLU A 6 -8.06 5.95 4.55
N LEU A 7 -8.14 5.23 3.42
CA LEU A 7 -9.41 4.77 2.86
C LEU A 7 -9.73 3.35 3.28
N GLU A 8 -8.74 2.61 3.75
CA GLU A 8 -8.78 1.20 4.11
C GLU A 8 -10.02 0.88 4.96
N ASN A 9 -10.28 1.68 6.01
CA ASN A 9 -11.43 1.50 6.90
C ASN A 9 -12.79 1.66 6.20
N GLU A 10 -12.91 2.57 5.22
CA GLU A 10 -14.16 2.78 4.46
C GLU A 10 -14.50 1.59 3.56
N PHE A 11 -13.49 0.78 3.21
CA PHE A 11 -13.61 -0.40 2.36
C PHE A 11 -13.41 -1.71 3.13
N GLY A 12 -13.63 -1.71 4.45
CA GLY A 12 -13.51 -2.89 5.31
C GLY A 12 -12.11 -3.51 5.28
N ASN A 13 -11.08 -2.66 5.23
CA ASN A 13 -9.66 -3.02 5.15
C ASN A 13 -9.29 -3.92 3.97
N PHE A 14 -10.15 -3.99 2.95
CA PHE A 14 -10.00 -4.89 1.81
C PHE A 14 -9.92 -6.37 2.21
N GLU A 15 -10.54 -6.73 3.34
CA GLU A 15 -10.55 -8.09 3.91
C GLU A 15 -11.84 -8.87 3.55
N ASP A 16 -12.39 -8.64 2.35
CA ASP A 16 -13.60 -9.38 1.89
C ASP A 16 -13.38 -10.90 1.90
N TRP A 17 -12.16 -11.33 1.57
CA TRP A 17 -11.76 -12.73 1.43
C TRP A 17 -10.47 -13.09 2.14
N LEU A 18 -9.58 -12.11 2.33
CA LEU A 18 -8.24 -12.34 2.85
C LEU A 18 -8.05 -11.48 4.10
N CYS A 19 -8.40 -12.03 5.25
CA CYS A 19 -8.18 -11.38 6.54
C CYS A 19 -6.68 -11.31 6.84
N VAL A 20 -6.23 -10.21 7.45
CA VAL A 20 -4.85 -10.01 7.88
C VAL A 20 -4.78 -10.19 9.39
N PHE A 21 -3.98 -11.17 9.81
CA PHE A 21 -3.73 -11.47 11.22
C PHE A 21 -2.28 -11.08 11.55
N PRO A 22 -2.06 -10.03 12.36
CA PRO A 22 -0.72 -9.71 12.81
C PRO A 22 -0.18 -10.85 13.69
N LEU A 23 1.08 -11.18 13.50
CA LEU A 23 1.80 -12.20 14.24
C LEU A 23 2.78 -11.51 15.17
N HIS A 24 2.68 -11.81 16.46
CA HIS A 24 3.58 -11.30 17.49
C HIS A 24 4.41 -12.43 18.08
N ARG A 25 5.64 -12.12 18.48
CA ARG A 25 6.53 -13.03 19.19
C ARG A 25 6.18 -13.01 20.68
N GLY A 26 6.12 -14.19 21.29
CA GLY A 26 5.91 -14.32 22.73
C GLY A 26 4.50 -14.82 23.06
N LYS A 27 4.13 -14.75 24.33
CA LYS A 27 2.77 -15.08 24.78
C LYS A 27 1.95 -13.80 24.77
N ALA A 28 0.71 -13.87 24.29
CA ALA A 28 -0.26 -12.81 24.53
C ALA A 28 -0.55 -12.78 26.03
N ASN A 29 0.08 -11.86 26.76
CA ASN A 29 -0.25 -11.57 28.15
C ASN A 29 -1.18 -10.35 28.14
N GLU A 30 -2.29 -10.43 28.88
CA GLU A 30 -3.32 -9.38 28.94
C GLU A 30 -2.83 -8.08 29.62
N ASP A 31 -1.66 -8.11 30.26
CA ASP A 31 -1.13 -7.05 31.13
C ASP A 31 0.04 -6.23 30.50
N GLU A 32 0.40 -6.46 29.24
CA GLU A 32 1.45 -5.67 28.58
C GLU A 32 0.87 -4.43 27.90
N ASP A 33 0.81 -3.31 28.64
CA ASP A 33 0.67 -1.93 28.13
C ASP A 33 1.94 -1.47 27.33
N GLY A 34 2.66 -2.42 26.72
CA GLY A 34 3.97 -2.23 26.10
C GLY A 34 3.90 -2.39 24.60
N ASN A 35 4.02 -1.26 23.89
CA ASN A 35 4.27 -1.09 22.45
C ASN A 35 4.12 -2.38 21.60
N GLU A 36 2.91 -2.65 21.11
CA GLU A 36 2.55 -3.83 20.29
C GLU A 36 3.50 -4.06 19.09
N ASP A 37 4.11 -2.97 18.61
CA ASP A 37 5.10 -2.95 17.53
C ASP A 37 6.41 -3.67 17.88
N GLU A 38 6.87 -3.67 19.13
CA GLU A 38 8.15 -4.32 19.51
C GLU A 38 8.12 -5.84 19.32
N HIS A 39 6.92 -6.43 19.44
CA HIS A 39 6.73 -7.87 19.33
C HIS A 39 6.27 -8.31 17.94
N TYR A 40 5.94 -7.39 17.04
CA TYR A 40 5.48 -7.74 15.69
C TYR A 40 6.57 -8.49 14.90
N VAL A 41 6.21 -9.64 14.33
CA VAL A 41 7.12 -10.49 13.52
C VAL A 41 6.60 -10.78 12.12
N GLY A 42 5.42 -10.29 11.77
CA GLY A 42 4.86 -10.44 10.43
C GLY A 42 3.35 -10.53 10.45
N LYS A 43 2.77 -10.91 9.31
CA LYS A 43 1.33 -11.09 9.14
C LYS A 43 1.05 -12.45 8.52
N TYR A 44 0.01 -13.12 9.03
CA TYR A 44 -0.63 -14.23 8.33
C TYR A 44 -1.83 -13.67 7.59
N LYS A 45 -1.96 -14.03 6.31
CA LYS A 45 -3.12 -13.67 5.50
C LYS A 45 -3.89 -14.92 5.14
N GLY A 46 -5.18 -14.94 5.48
CA GLY A 46 -6.00 -16.13 5.26
C GLY A 46 -7.46 -15.92 5.59
N SER A 47 -8.22 -17.00 5.44
CA SER A 47 -9.62 -17.06 5.82
C SER A 47 -9.88 -18.36 6.56
N PHE A 48 -10.71 -18.28 7.60
CA PHE A 48 -11.17 -19.43 8.36
C PHE A 48 -12.69 -19.55 8.18
N TYR A 49 -13.19 -20.77 8.06
CA TYR A 49 -14.63 -21.02 8.00
C TYR A 49 -14.96 -22.12 9.01
N VAL A 50 -15.63 -21.73 10.09
CA VAL A 50 -16.01 -22.62 11.20
C VAL A 50 -17.49 -22.97 11.06
N TYR A 51 -17.81 -24.26 11.13
CA TYR A 51 -19.19 -24.76 11.03
C TYR A 51 -19.36 -26.05 11.82
N PRO A 52 -20.60 -26.37 12.26
CA PRO A 52 -20.90 -27.63 12.93
C PRO A 52 -20.54 -28.86 12.09
N THR A 53 -20.11 -29.94 12.74
CA THR A 53 -19.67 -31.17 12.03
C THR A 53 -20.78 -31.82 11.19
N ASP A 54 -22.03 -31.71 11.61
CA ASP A 54 -23.21 -32.20 10.88
C ASP A 54 -23.52 -31.39 9.62
N GLU A 55 -23.03 -30.14 9.53
CA GLU A 55 -23.07 -29.32 8.33
C GLU A 55 -21.90 -29.59 7.37
N ALA A 56 -20.97 -30.46 7.73
CA ALA A 56 -19.81 -30.79 6.90
C ALA A 56 -20.22 -31.51 5.62
N GLY A 57 -19.99 -30.85 4.49
CA GLY A 57 -19.98 -31.50 3.18
C GLY A 57 -18.68 -32.26 2.93
N THR A 58 -18.61 -32.96 1.80
CA THR A 58 -17.39 -33.66 1.36
C THR A 58 -16.26 -32.72 0.97
N GLU A 59 -16.58 -31.46 0.65
CA GLU A 59 -15.59 -30.43 0.30
C GLU A 59 -15.54 -29.33 1.38
N PRO A 60 -14.32 -28.87 1.75
CA PRO A 60 -14.18 -27.73 2.65
C PRO A 60 -14.90 -26.50 2.11
N ARG A 61 -15.86 -25.94 2.85
CA ARG A 61 -16.63 -24.75 2.42
C ARG A 61 -15.73 -23.53 2.17
N VAL A 62 -14.61 -23.45 2.91
CA VAL A 62 -13.62 -22.39 2.77
C VAL A 62 -13.03 -22.32 1.36
N SER A 63 -12.98 -23.40 0.58
CA SER A 63 -12.38 -23.37 -0.76
C SER A 63 -13.26 -22.76 -1.85
N ARG A 64 -14.53 -22.42 -1.55
CA ARG A 64 -15.46 -21.89 -2.55
C ARG A 64 -15.19 -20.41 -2.81
N GLY A 65 -14.74 -20.10 -4.02
CA GLY A 65 -14.44 -18.72 -4.44
C GLY A 65 -13.06 -18.23 -4.03
N ILE A 66 -12.30 -19.00 -3.24
CA ILE A 66 -10.93 -18.64 -2.86
C ILE A 66 -9.97 -18.85 -4.04
N PRO A 67 -9.20 -17.82 -4.43
CA PRO A 67 -8.10 -17.94 -5.38
C PRO A 67 -7.13 -19.04 -4.94
N ARG A 68 -6.61 -19.82 -5.89
CA ARG A 68 -5.63 -20.86 -5.56
C ARG A 68 -4.42 -20.23 -4.87
N ASN A 69 -3.97 -20.83 -3.76
CA ASN A 69 -2.75 -20.45 -3.07
C ASN A 69 -1.51 -20.84 -3.90
N ARG A 70 -1.29 -20.14 -5.01
CA ARG A 70 -0.13 -20.25 -5.88
C ARG A 70 0.32 -18.84 -6.22
N PRO A 71 1.63 -18.62 -6.44
CA PRO A 71 2.08 -17.31 -6.83
C PRO A 71 1.39 -16.81 -8.10
N ILE A 72 0.88 -15.58 -8.05
CA ILE A 72 0.23 -14.91 -9.19
C ILE A 72 1.07 -13.69 -9.54
N LYS A 73 1.51 -13.63 -10.80
CA LYS A 73 2.17 -12.46 -11.36
C LYS A 73 1.14 -11.51 -11.96
N VAL A 74 1.21 -10.24 -11.57
CA VAL A 74 0.34 -9.17 -12.05
C VAL A 74 1.18 -7.99 -12.54
N LEU A 75 0.66 -7.25 -13.51
CA LEU A 75 1.21 -5.96 -13.92
C LEU A 75 0.51 -4.87 -13.12
N VAL A 76 1.26 -4.12 -12.31
CA VAL A 76 0.77 -2.98 -11.55
C VAL A 76 1.14 -1.70 -12.29
N ARG A 77 0.15 -0.87 -12.59
CA ARG A 77 0.32 0.48 -13.17
C ARG A 77 0.01 1.51 -12.11
N VAL A 78 1.00 2.30 -11.74
CA VAL A 78 0.85 3.42 -10.82
C VAL A 78 0.80 4.70 -11.62
N TYR A 79 -0.38 5.32 -11.67
CA TYR A 79 -0.59 6.62 -12.31
C TYR A 79 -0.34 7.73 -11.28
N ILE A 80 0.75 8.47 -11.46
CA ILE A 80 1.18 9.53 -10.56
C ILE A 80 0.73 10.85 -11.16
N VAL A 81 -0.38 11.38 -10.67
CA VAL A 81 -1.01 12.57 -11.27
C VAL A 81 -0.39 13.85 -10.72
N LYS A 82 -0.54 14.12 -9.42
CA LYS A 82 -0.08 15.33 -8.75
C LYS A 82 0.10 15.11 -7.25
N ALA A 83 0.84 16.00 -6.60
CA ALA A 83 0.81 16.18 -5.15
C ALA A 83 0.27 17.58 -4.81
N THR A 84 -0.12 17.78 -3.56
CA THR A 84 -0.74 19.04 -3.10
C THR A 84 -0.28 19.34 -1.69
N ASN A 85 0.08 20.60 -1.43
CA ASN A 85 0.54 21.09 -0.13
C ASN A 85 1.70 20.27 0.47
N LEU A 86 2.72 19.96 -0.34
CA LEU A 86 3.94 19.33 0.17
C LEU A 86 4.59 20.20 1.25
N SER A 87 5.16 19.56 2.27
CA SER A 87 5.99 20.25 3.26
C SER A 87 7.20 20.86 2.58
N PRO A 88 7.51 22.16 2.82
CA PRO A 88 8.77 22.74 2.37
C PRO A 88 9.96 21.99 2.96
N ALA A 89 10.95 21.67 2.14
CA ALA A 89 12.21 21.07 2.56
C ALA A 89 13.41 21.98 2.23
N ASP A 90 13.24 22.93 1.31
CA ASP A 90 14.26 23.94 0.99
C ASP A 90 14.24 25.20 1.89
N PRO A 91 15.39 25.89 2.07
CA PRO A 91 15.48 27.22 2.70
C PRO A 91 14.62 28.31 2.03
N ASN A 92 14.28 28.13 0.75
CA ASN A 92 13.45 29.06 -0.01
C ASN A 92 11.94 28.89 0.28
N GLY A 93 11.56 27.92 1.11
CA GLY A 93 10.17 27.58 1.42
C GLY A 93 9.45 26.78 0.33
N LYS A 94 10.19 26.02 -0.50
CA LYS A 94 9.70 25.13 -1.55
C LYS A 94 10.31 23.73 -1.41
N ALA A 95 10.15 22.92 -2.45
CA ALA A 95 10.77 21.63 -2.65
C ALA A 95 10.94 21.44 -4.17
N ASP A 96 11.83 20.55 -4.55
CA ASP A 96 12.13 20.02 -5.88
C ASP A 96 11.64 18.55 -5.98
N PRO A 97 10.32 18.28 -5.86
CA PRO A 97 9.80 16.93 -5.64
C PRO A 97 9.98 15.97 -6.81
N TYR A 98 10.25 14.70 -6.46
CA TYR A 98 10.10 13.53 -7.33
C TYR A 98 9.50 12.35 -6.55
N VAL A 99 9.07 11.31 -7.27
CA VAL A 99 8.37 10.16 -6.68
C VAL A 99 9.23 8.91 -6.81
N VAL A 100 9.25 8.11 -5.74
CA VAL A 100 9.85 6.77 -5.69
C VAL A 100 8.73 5.76 -5.43
N VAL A 101 8.68 4.72 -6.27
CA VAL A 101 7.72 3.63 -6.17
C VAL A 101 8.47 2.32 -5.96
N THR A 102 8.17 1.64 -4.85
CA THR A 102 8.88 0.44 -4.42
C THR A 102 7.91 -0.70 -4.15
N VAL A 103 8.24 -1.90 -4.62
CA VAL A 103 7.55 -3.16 -4.27
C VAL A 103 8.58 -4.27 -4.16
N GLY A 104 8.69 -4.89 -2.98
CA GLY A 104 9.71 -5.92 -2.74
C GLY A 104 11.12 -5.40 -2.99
N GLN A 105 11.83 -5.99 -3.96
CA GLN A 105 13.17 -5.53 -4.38
C GLN A 105 13.16 -4.59 -5.59
N GLN A 106 11.98 -4.33 -6.17
CA GLN A 106 11.84 -3.45 -7.33
C GLN A 106 11.64 -2.01 -6.86
N GLN A 107 12.40 -1.09 -7.43
CA GLN A 107 12.26 0.34 -7.21
C GLN A 107 12.32 1.07 -8.55
N LYS A 108 11.44 2.05 -8.73
CA LYS A 108 11.46 2.99 -9.86
C LYS A 108 11.21 4.39 -9.34
N ASP A 109 11.95 5.35 -9.86
CA ASP A 109 11.81 6.75 -9.46
C ASP A 109 11.70 7.69 -10.66
N THR A 110 11.25 8.92 -10.38
CA THR A 110 11.17 10.01 -11.35
C THR A 110 12.22 11.09 -11.09
N LYS A 111 13.33 10.77 -10.42
CA LYS A 111 14.32 11.76 -9.93
C LYS A 111 14.91 12.60 -11.06
N GLU A 112 15.22 11.99 -12.20
CA GLU A 112 15.73 12.72 -13.38
C GLU A 112 14.74 13.75 -13.95
N ARG A 113 13.46 13.66 -13.57
CA ARG A 113 12.37 14.56 -13.98
C ARG A 113 11.69 15.22 -12.78
N TYR A 114 12.46 15.51 -11.72
CA TYR A 114 11.95 16.27 -10.59
C TYR A 114 11.37 17.63 -11.03
N ILE A 115 10.41 18.15 -10.27
CA ILE A 115 9.73 19.41 -10.60
C ILE A 115 10.24 20.52 -9.67
N PRO A 116 11.02 21.49 -10.16
CA PRO A 116 11.67 22.45 -9.28
C PRO A 116 10.71 23.44 -8.61
N LYS A 117 11.00 23.77 -7.35
CA LYS A 117 10.43 24.85 -6.53
C LYS A 117 8.90 24.82 -6.44
N GLN A 118 8.34 23.63 -6.27
CA GLN A 118 6.91 23.39 -6.34
C GLN A 118 6.39 22.56 -5.17
N LEU A 119 5.42 23.10 -4.43
CA LEU A 119 4.72 22.38 -3.35
C LEU A 119 3.43 21.68 -3.83
N ASN A 120 2.99 21.98 -5.05
CA ASN A 120 1.82 21.39 -5.70
C ASN A 120 2.20 20.85 -7.10
N PRO A 121 3.12 19.88 -7.20
CA PRO A 121 3.63 19.40 -8.48
C PRO A 121 2.56 18.61 -9.24
N VAL A 122 2.50 18.79 -10.56
CA VAL A 122 1.76 17.92 -11.49
C VAL A 122 2.78 17.06 -12.21
N PHE A 123 2.80 15.77 -11.90
CA PHE A 123 3.76 14.81 -12.47
C PHE A 123 3.27 14.29 -13.83
N GLY A 124 2.04 13.75 -13.88
CA GLY A 124 1.49 13.17 -15.10
C GLY A 124 2.25 11.92 -15.60
N GLU A 125 2.81 11.14 -14.68
CA GLU A 125 3.71 10.02 -14.97
C GLU A 125 3.02 8.66 -14.76
N VAL A 126 3.54 7.62 -15.41
CA VAL A 126 3.13 6.23 -15.16
C VAL A 126 4.34 5.35 -14.86
N VAL A 127 4.24 4.59 -13.78
CA VAL A 127 5.23 3.59 -13.40
C VAL A 127 4.60 2.21 -13.50
N GLU A 128 5.28 1.29 -14.19
CA GLU A 128 4.83 -0.10 -14.33
C GLU A 128 5.76 -1.05 -13.58
N LEU A 129 5.20 -1.96 -12.78
CA LEU A 129 5.93 -2.95 -12.00
C LEU A 129 5.30 -4.34 -12.21
N THR A 130 6.12 -5.38 -12.29
CA THR A 130 5.61 -6.77 -12.36
C THR A 130 5.70 -7.36 -10.97
N VAL A 131 4.56 -7.65 -10.35
CA VAL A 131 4.46 -8.00 -8.93
C VAL A 131 3.97 -9.44 -8.77
N SER A 132 4.52 -10.19 -7.83
CA SER A 132 4.13 -11.58 -7.53
C SER A 132 3.55 -11.73 -6.13
N PHE A 133 2.24 -11.97 -6.01
CA PHE A 133 1.60 -12.30 -4.73
C PHE A 133 1.87 -13.75 -4.33
N PRO A 134 1.94 -14.10 -3.03
CA PRO A 134 1.81 -13.20 -1.87
C PRO A 134 3.12 -12.46 -1.49
N MET A 135 4.24 -12.79 -2.15
CA MET A 135 5.60 -12.37 -1.76
C MET A 135 5.81 -10.86 -1.82
N GLU A 136 5.27 -10.22 -2.85
CA GLU A 136 5.43 -8.80 -3.15
C GLU A 136 4.09 -8.08 -2.97
N SER A 137 3.57 -8.03 -1.74
CA SER A 137 2.21 -7.52 -1.48
C SER A 137 2.11 -6.04 -1.17
N GLU A 138 3.19 -5.38 -0.73
CA GLU A 138 3.17 -3.99 -0.27
C GLU A 138 3.83 -3.06 -1.29
N LEU A 139 3.07 -2.08 -1.77
CA LEU A 139 3.53 -0.98 -2.61
C LEU A 139 3.79 0.26 -1.76
N THR A 140 5.02 0.75 -1.75
CA THR A 140 5.36 2.03 -1.16
C THR A 140 5.43 3.09 -2.25
N VAL A 141 4.76 4.22 -2.02
CA VAL A 141 4.89 5.43 -2.83
C VAL A 141 5.41 6.53 -1.93
N ALA A 142 6.60 7.03 -2.23
CA ALA A 142 7.27 8.07 -1.46
C ALA A 142 7.56 9.29 -2.33
N VAL A 143 7.46 10.48 -1.75
CA VAL A 143 7.84 11.75 -2.37
C VAL A 143 9.11 12.24 -1.69
N PHE A 144 10.13 12.52 -2.48
CA PHE A 144 11.41 13.04 -2.03
C PHE A 144 11.65 14.43 -2.58
N ASP A 145 12.42 15.23 -1.85
CA ASP A 145 12.99 16.49 -2.31
C ASP A 145 14.36 16.26 -2.95
N HIS A 146 14.59 16.81 -4.15
CA HIS A 146 15.88 16.67 -4.81
C HIS A 146 16.86 17.79 -4.40
N ASP A 147 17.86 17.42 -3.62
CA ASP A 147 18.94 18.33 -3.25
C ASP A 147 20.11 18.31 -4.24
N LEU A 148 20.57 19.50 -4.64
CA LEU A 148 21.78 19.65 -5.45
C LEU A 148 23.06 19.27 -4.68
N VAL A 149 23.03 19.34 -3.35
CA VAL A 149 24.15 19.05 -2.46
C VAL A 149 23.65 18.24 -1.27
N GLY A 150 24.17 17.03 -1.09
CA GLY A 150 23.81 16.17 0.03
C GLY A 150 22.94 15.00 -0.40
N SER A 151 22.17 14.47 0.54
CA SER A 151 21.18 13.42 0.31
C SER A 151 19.79 14.04 0.24
N ASP A 152 19.02 13.62 -0.75
CA ASP A 152 17.61 13.95 -0.90
C ASP A 152 16.76 13.64 0.35
N ASP A 153 15.91 14.58 0.72
CA ASP A 153 15.04 14.47 1.90
C ASP A 153 13.70 13.77 1.58
N LEU A 154 13.28 12.85 2.45
CA LEU A 154 11.94 12.26 2.37
C LEU A 154 10.89 13.28 2.84
N ILE A 155 9.97 13.68 1.95
CA ILE A 155 8.85 14.56 2.30
C ILE A 155 7.71 13.76 2.95
N GLY A 156 7.41 12.58 2.40
CA GLY A 156 6.38 11.69 2.95
C GLY A 156 6.18 10.44 2.10
N GLU A 157 5.53 9.44 2.70
CA GLU A 157 5.24 8.16 2.03
C GLU A 157 3.86 7.61 2.40
N THR A 158 3.37 6.69 1.57
CA THR A 158 2.21 5.87 1.85
C THR A 158 2.47 4.43 1.39
N LYS A 159 1.79 3.48 2.05
CA LYS A 159 1.90 2.05 1.79
C LYS A 159 0.56 1.48 1.41
N ILE A 160 0.54 0.62 0.40
CA ILE A 160 -0.65 0.07 -0.21
C ILE A 160 -0.52 -1.45 -0.27
N ASP A 161 -1.43 -2.16 0.38
CA ASP A 161 -1.51 -3.63 0.26
C ASP A 161 -2.18 -4.03 -1.06
N LEU A 162 -1.36 -4.34 -2.05
CA LEU A 162 -1.78 -4.72 -3.40
C LEU A 162 -2.51 -6.05 -3.43
N GLU A 163 -2.12 -7.00 -2.56
CA GLU A 163 -2.70 -8.34 -2.55
C GLU A 163 -4.13 -8.30 -2.01
N ASN A 164 -4.36 -7.64 -0.88
CA ASN A 164 -5.69 -7.47 -0.32
C ASN A 164 -6.58 -6.68 -1.29
N ARG A 165 -6.07 -5.59 -1.89
CA ARG A 165 -6.80 -4.87 -2.94
C ARG A 165 -7.15 -5.77 -4.12
N PHE A 166 -6.23 -6.59 -4.60
CA PHE A 166 -6.47 -7.50 -5.73
C PHE A 166 -7.60 -8.52 -5.46
N TYR A 167 -7.66 -9.07 -4.25
CA TYR A 167 -8.68 -10.05 -3.87
C TYR A 167 -9.98 -9.44 -3.32
N SER A 168 -9.97 -8.15 -2.95
CA SER A 168 -11.17 -7.42 -2.60
C SER A 168 -12.11 -7.26 -3.80
N LYS A 169 -13.40 -7.06 -3.51
CA LYS A 169 -14.37 -6.70 -4.56
C LYS A 169 -14.12 -5.30 -5.15
N HIS A 170 -13.39 -4.45 -4.42
CA HIS A 170 -13.14 -3.06 -4.76
C HIS A 170 -11.96 -2.86 -5.73
N ARG A 171 -11.00 -3.79 -5.76
CA ARG A 171 -9.83 -3.77 -6.66
C ARG A 171 -9.06 -2.45 -6.55
N ALA A 172 -8.58 -1.93 -7.68
CA ALA A 172 -7.84 -0.68 -7.77
C ALA A 172 -8.73 0.58 -7.87
N ASN A 173 -10.05 0.45 -7.73
CA ASN A 173 -11.00 1.56 -7.99
C ASN A 173 -11.31 2.40 -6.75
N CYS A 174 -10.68 2.11 -5.62
CA CYS A 174 -10.92 2.76 -4.34
C CYS A 174 -10.32 4.17 -4.35
N GLY A 175 -11.11 5.18 -3.99
CA GLY A 175 -10.62 6.57 -3.91
C GLY A 175 -10.22 7.22 -5.24
N VAL A 176 -10.52 6.58 -6.37
CA VAL A 176 -10.24 7.16 -7.69
C VAL A 176 -11.17 8.36 -7.89
N ALA A 177 -10.58 9.53 -8.07
CA ALA A 177 -11.35 10.73 -8.35
C ALA A 177 -12.00 10.61 -9.74
N ALA A 178 -13.28 11.00 -9.84
CA ALA A 178 -13.97 11.05 -11.14
C ALA A 178 -13.29 12.03 -12.10
N GLN A 179 -12.69 13.10 -11.55
CA GLN A 179 -11.94 14.12 -12.27
C GLN A 179 -10.74 14.57 -11.43
N TYR A 180 -9.64 14.85 -12.11
CA TYR A 180 -8.45 15.48 -11.54
C TYR A 180 -8.40 16.90 -12.07
N ASP A 181 -9.06 17.84 -11.39
CA ASP A 181 -9.04 19.24 -11.81
C ASP A 181 -7.59 19.78 -11.78
N LEU A 182 -7.22 20.51 -12.83
CA LEU A 182 -5.94 21.23 -12.97
C LEU A 182 -5.98 22.56 -12.23
#